data_AF-A0AAD5RZJ7-F1
#
_entry.id   AF-A0AAD5RZJ7-F1
#
_cell.length_a   1.000
_cell.length_b   1.000
_cell.length_c   1.000
_cell.angle_alpha   90.00
_cell.angle_beta   90.00
_cell.angle_gamma   90.00
#
_symmetry.space_group_name_H-M   'P 1'
#
loop_
_entity.id
_entity.type
_entity.pdbx_description
1 polymer ?
#
loop_
_entity_poly.entity_id
_entity_poly.type
_entity_poly.pdbx_seq_one_letter_code
_entity_poly.pdbx_strand_id
1 'polypeptide(L)'
;NLTLRGFANDIDLTTFYTQNPRTLYAGILFNAPSYTTYTLRLNASIVPTRSDPDATDKTTCRSTDPYRFNPCTPDKYLYSGTLGLQSLLNSAIIQHHQSLNPSLNQTPITIFPTAQQIPLEQEEITTGIQAGLEEQNAIWLVVALSFPLTYLLTHVAEEKERKIKEGMMMMGLRPAAFWAGWMVTYMGITLFVTVIVLIVTIAIKVFQYSNAFLILLIMYSYTLSTIALSFPITAFFNKAKMANLIGPFLTLVPSLLYLPIKQANLSPLIHGLLAIFLSPMGMSLAMSRATTLEIKSTGLQFSNLVSSGVIYPFIGILLSIVFYSFLGWYLDQVVPSEYGVKKPWWFIFGGRKAGRRGRVGEED
;
A
#
# COMPACT_ATOMS: atom_id res chain seq x y z
N ASN A 1 16.15 29.87 -46.86
CA ASN A 1 15.16 30.90 -47.25
C ASN A 1 13.78 30.29 -47.10
N LEU A 2 12.96 30.78 -46.17
CA LEU A 2 11.60 30.27 -45.96
C LEU A 2 10.67 30.92 -47.00
N THR A 3 9.97 30.11 -47.79
CA THR A 3 8.98 30.59 -48.75
C THR A 3 7.58 30.39 -48.19
N LEU A 4 6.75 31.45 -48.26
CA LEU A 4 5.37 31.42 -47.78
C LEU A 4 4.43 31.21 -48.97
N ARG A 5 3.46 30.30 -48.84
CA ARG A 5 2.42 30.06 -49.85
C ARG A 5 1.07 29.95 -49.15
N GLY A 6 0.12 30.79 -49.56
CA GLY A 6 -1.26 30.73 -49.08
C GLY A 6 -2.10 29.73 -49.87
N PHE A 7 -3.05 29.09 -49.20
CA PHE A 7 -4.03 28.17 -49.79
C PHE A 7 -5.43 28.63 -49.38
N ALA A 8 -6.41 28.50 -50.27
CA ALA A 8 -7.79 28.89 -50.00
C ALA A 8 -8.52 27.88 -49.12
N ASN A 9 -8.23 26.59 -49.29
CA ASN A 9 -8.87 25.49 -48.57
C ASN A 9 -7.85 24.55 -47.91
N ASP A 10 -8.29 23.86 -46.85
CA ASP A 10 -7.51 22.82 -46.17
C ASP A 10 -7.11 21.67 -47.12
N ILE A 11 -8.00 21.33 -48.05
CA ILE A 11 -7.80 20.26 -49.04
C ILE A 11 -6.63 20.59 -49.97
N ASP A 12 -6.49 21.85 -50.39
CA ASP A 12 -5.42 22.29 -51.28
C ASP A 12 -4.06 22.22 -50.59
N LEU A 13 -4.02 22.57 -49.29
CA LEU A 13 -2.84 22.45 -48.45
C LEU A 13 -2.41 20.98 -48.30
N THR A 14 -3.36 20.07 -48.05
CA THR A 14 -3.06 18.64 -47.94
C THR A 14 -2.61 18.04 -49.28
N THR A 15 -3.25 18.42 -50.38
CA THR A 15 -2.87 17.98 -51.74
C THR A 15 -1.49 18.47 -52.14
N PHE A 16 -1.13 19.70 -51.76
CA PHE A 16 0.22 20.22 -52.00
C PHE A 16 1.28 19.46 -51.19
N TYR A 17 0.97 19.11 -49.94
CA TYR A 17 1.86 18.31 -49.09
C TYR A 17 2.08 16.90 -49.66
N THR A 18 1.04 16.23 -50.14
CA THR A 18 1.18 14.88 -50.73
C THR A 18 2.02 14.89 -52.00
N GLN A 19 1.94 15.96 -52.80
CA GLN A 19 2.77 16.13 -53.99
C GLN A 19 4.22 16.53 -53.67
N ASN A 20 4.47 17.27 -52.58
CA ASN A 20 5.80 17.81 -52.25
C ASN A 20 6.19 17.64 -50.76
N PRO A 21 6.31 16.39 -50.26
CA PRO A 21 6.42 16.11 -48.83
C PRO A 21 7.70 16.63 -48.15
N ARG A 22 8.77 16.87 -48.92
CA ARG A 22 10.07 17.34 -48.40
C ARG A 22 10.22 18.86 -48.37
N THR A 23 9.29 19.59 -48.99
CA THR A 23 9.40 21.04 -49.16
C THR A 23 8.62 21.84 -48.11
N LEU A 24 7.63 21.20 -47.48
CA LEU A 24 6.76 21.83 -46.49
C LEU A 24 7.29 21.54 -45.08
N TYR A 25 7.71 22.59 -44.38
CA TYR A 25 8.14 22.50 -42.99
C TYR A 25 6.94 22.48 -42.02
N ALA A 26 5.98 23.38 -42.19
CA ALA A 26 4.78 23.48 -41.38
C ALA A 26 3.60 24.05 -42.20
N GLY A 27 2.40 23.55 -41.95
CA GLY A 27 1.14 24.11 -42.44
C GLY A 27 0.39 24.79 -41.30
N ILE A 28 -0.11 26.00 -41.53
CA ILE A 28 -0.88 26.77 -40.55
C ILE A 28 -2.29 26.93 -41.09
N LEU A 29 -3.27 26.40 -40.38
CA LEU A 29 -4.69 26.56 -40.70
C LEU A 29 -5.31 27.49 -39.66
N PHE A 30 -5.81 28.64 -40.10
CA PHE A 30 -6.53 29.57 -39.23
C PHE A 30 -8.03 29.26 -39.27
N ASN A 31 -8.65 29.14 -38.10
CA ASN A 31 -10.10 28.94 -38.00
C ASN A 31 -10.81 30.31 -38.04
N ALA A 32 -11.77 30.44 -38.95
CA ALA A 32 -12.70 31.56 -38.99
C ALA A 32 -13.74 31.44 -37.84
N PRO A 33 -14.28 32.55 -37.31
CA PRO A 33 -14.25 33.92 -37.86
C PRO A 33 -13.22 34.86 -37.23
N SER A 34 -12.62 34.52 -36.09
CA SER A 34 -11.75 35.44 -35.35
C SER A 34 -10.27 35.34 -35.72
N TYR A 35 -9.85 34.35 -36.53
CA TYR A 35 -8.45 34.09 -36.93
C TYR A 35 -7.44 34.03 -35.76
N THR A 36 -7.92 33.96 -34.52
CA THR A 36 -7.16 33.86 -33.27
C THR A 36 -6.75 32.43 -32.96
N THR A 37 -7.56 31.47 -33.39
CA THR A 37 -7.32 30.04 -33.23
C THR A 37 -6.71 29.49 -34.50
N TYR A 38 -5.55 28.85 -34.39
CA TYR A 38 -4.90 28.17 -35.48
C TYR A 38 -4.60 26.71 -35.11
N THR A 39 -4.54 25.85 -36.11
CA THR A 39 -4.01 24.49 -35.98
C THR A 39 -2.72 24.38 -36.78
N LEU A 40 -1.65 23.97 -36.10
CA LEU A 40 -0.34 23.75 -36.71
C LEU A 40 -0.25 22.29 -37.17
N ARG A 41 -0.08 22.08 -38.47
CA ARG A 41 0.13 20.75 -39.07
C ARG A 41 1.60 20.60 -39.43
N LEU A 42 2.22 19.57 -38.86
CA LEU A 42 3.64 19.27 -38.99
C LEU A 42 3.81 17.82 -39.45
N ASN A 43 4.98 17.49 -39.96
CA ASN A 43 5.32 16.12 -40.28
C ASN A 43 5.32 15.26 -39.00
N ALA A 44 4.66 14.11 -39.04
CA ALA A 44 4.53 13.18 -37.91
C ALA A 44 5.88 12.67 -37.38
N SER A 45 6.96 12.70 -38.17
CA SER A 45 8.29 12.32 -37.69
C SER A 45 8.95 13.37 -36.79
N ILE A 46 8.47 14.62 -36.84
CA ILE A 46 9.05 15.79 -36.17
C ILE A 46 8.36 16.04 -34.82
N VAL A 47 7.15 15.52 -34.64
CA VAL A 47 6.27 15.74 -33.49
C VAL A 47 5.92 14.38 -32.87
N PRO A 48 5.88 14.25 -31.54
CA PRO A 48 5.49 12.99 -30.91
C PRO A 48 4.03 12.65 -31.23
N THR A 49 3.77 11.35 -31.38
CA THR A 49 2.44 10.82 -31.68
C THR A 49 1.80 10.25 -30.42
N ARG A 50 0.46 10.21 -30.38
CA ARG A 50 -0.28 9.65 -29.23
C ARG A 50 0.00 8.16 -29.00
N SER A 51 0.53 7.47 -30.00
CA SER A 51 0.95 6.07 -29.97
C SER A 51 2.35 5.84 -29.40
N ASP A 52 3.12 6.91 -29.12
CA ASP A 52 4.46 6.76 -28.56
C ASP A 52 4.38 6.28 -27.09
N PRO A 53 5.08 5.20 -26.70
CA PRO A 53 4.98 4.60 -25.37
C PRO A 53 5.42 5.55 -24.25
N ASP A 54 6.42 6.39 -24.52
CA ASP A 54 6.92 7.39 -23.57
C ASP A 54 6.00 8.62 -23.41
N ALA A 55 4.92 8.73 -24.20
CA ALA A 55 3.87 9.71 -23.95
C ALA A 55 2.95 9.27 -22.79
N THR A 56 2.96 7.97 -22.45
CA THR A 56 2.11 7.38 -21.41
C THR A 56 2.86 7.04 -20.12
N ASP A 57 4.15 6.71 -20.20
CA ASP A 57 4.98 6.42 -19.02
C ASP A 57 5.82 7.64 -18.63
N LYS A 58 5.52 8.22 -17.45
CA LYS A 58 6.21 9.41 -16.93
C LYS A 58 7.65 9.13 -16.47
N THR A 59 8.01 7.85 -16.31
CA THR A 59 9.20 7.42 -15.56
C THR A 59 10.38 7.06 -16.46
N THR A 60 10.12 6.45 -17.62
CA THR A 60 11.15 6.04 -18.61
C THR A 60 11.98 7.22 -19.13
N CYS A 61 11.34 8.38 -19.11
CA CYS A 61 11.78 9.64 -19.67
C CYS A 61 12.75 10.43 -18.77
N ARG A 62 12.87 10.07 -17.48
CA ARG A 62 13.74 10.78 -16.53
C ARG A 62 14.77 9.84 -15.95
N SER A 63 16.04 10.08 -16.29
CA SER A 63 17.15 9.35 -15.71
C SER A 63 17.59 10.00 -14.39
N THR A 64 17.96 9.16 -13.42
CA THR A 64 18.64 9.58 -12.20
C THR A 64 20.11 9.92 -12.43
N ASP A 65 20.68 9.53 -13.58
CA ASP A 65 22.04 9.85 -13.96
C ASP A 65 22.11 11.26 -14.58
N PRO A 66 22.81 12.23 -13.95
CA PRO A 66 22.95 13.58 -14.49
C PRO A 66 23.71 13.64 -15.81
N TYR A 67 24.36 12.54 -16.21
CA TYR A 67 25.13 12.41 -17.44
C TYR A 67 24.40 11.63 -18.55
N ARG A 68 23.23 11.06 -18.26
CA ARG A 68 22.49 10.23 -19.22
C ARG A 68 21.27 11.00 -19.71
N PHE A 69 21.45 11.68 -20.85
CA PHE A 69 20.34 12.33 -21.54
C PHE A 69 19.49 11.26 -22.22
N ASN A 70 18.38 10.86 -21.59
CA ASN A 70 17.38 10.02 -22.24
C ASN A 70 16.51 10.94 -23.13
N PRO A 71 16.56 10.81 -24.47
CA PRO A 71 15.73 11.62 -25.34
C PRO A 71 14.27 11.19 -25.18
N CYS A 72 13.48 12.03 -24.51
CA CYS A 72 12.06 11.84 -24.38
C CYS A 72 11.32 12.09 -25.69
N THR A 73 10.26 11.32 -25.95
CA THR A 73 9.42 11.59 -27.12
C THR A 73 8.75 12.98 -27.02
N PRO A 74 8.27 13.48 -25.86
CA PRO A 74 7.80 14.86 -25.74
C PRO A 74 8.87 15.94 -25.98
N ASP A 75 10.15 15.65 -25.69
CA ASP A 75 11.24 16.63 -25.87
C ASP A 75 11.47 16.97 -27.36
N LYS A 76 10.93 16.16 -28.28
CA LYS A 76 10.84 16.48 -29.72
C LYS A 76 10.28 17.87 -29.97
N TYR A 77 9.32 18.36 -29.17
CA TYR A 77 8.78 19.71 -29.32
C TYR A 77 9.85 20.82 -29.11
N LEU A 78 10.88 20.56 -28.31
CA LEU A 78 11.93 21.53 -27.99
C LEU A 78 12.93 21.69 -29.13
N TYR A 79 13.45 20.58 -29.67
CA TYR A 79 14.49 20.63 -30.68
C TYR A 79 13.97 20.64 -32.13
N SER A 80 12.70 20.29 -32.36
CA SER A 80 12.08 20.37 -33.69
C SER A 80 11.85 21.79 -34.20
N GLY A 81 11.95 22.80 -33.32
CA GLY A 81 11.63 24.20 -33.63
C GLY A 81 10.13 24.52 -33.63
N THR A 82 9.29 23.53 -33.30
CA THR A 82 7.82 23.68 -33.32
C THR A 82 7.31 24.64 -32.24
N LEU A 83 7.87 24.56 -31.02
CA LEU A 83 7.61 25.56 -29.97
C LEU A 83 8.08 26.96 -30.37
N GLY A 84 9.19 27.06 -31.09
CA GLY A 84 9.69 28.32 -31.64
C GLY A 84 8.70 28.93 -32.63
N LEU A 85 8.25 28.14 -33.61
CA LEU A 85 7.23 28.57 -34.57
C LEU A 85 5.93 28.96 -33.88
N GLN A 86 5.47 28.18 -32.91
CA GLN A 86 4.27 28.49 -32.11
C GLN A 86 4.42 29.81 -31.35
N SER A 87 5.58 30.07 -30.75
CA SER A 87 5.85 31.31 -30.02
C SER A 87 5.88 32.55 -30.93
N LEU A 88 6.47 32.41 -32.13
CA LEU A 88 6.53 33.48 -33.13
C LEU A 88 5.15 33.77 -33.73
N LEU A 89 4.34 32.74 -33.95
CA LEU A 89 2.98 32.91 -34.43
C LEU A 89 2.10 33.59 -33.38
N ASN A 90 2.22 33.18 -32.12
CA ASN A 90 1.50 33.82 -31.00
C ASN A 90 1.92 35.28 -30.82
N SER A 91 3.22 35.60 -30.87
CA SER A 91 3.66 36.99 -30.77
C SER A 91 3.17 37.84 -31.94
N ALA A 92 3.15 37.29 -33.17
CA ALA A 92 2.61 37.98 -34.34
C ALA A 92 1.09 38.25 -34.23
N ILE A 93 0.31 37.28 -33.76
CA ILE A 93 -1.13 37.44 -33.52
C ILE A 93 -1.38 38.50 -32.43
N ILE A 94 -0.63 38.46 -31.33
CA ILE A 94 -0.75 39.45 -30.25
C ILE A 94 -0.43 40.85 -30.77
N GLN A 95 0.65 41.02 -31.53
CA GLN A 95 1.02 42.31 -32.13
C GLN A 95 -0.06 42.83 -33.10
N HIS A 96 -0.69 41.93 -33.87
CA HIS A 96 -1.79 42.30 -34.77
C HIS A 96 -3.03 42.76 -34.00
N HIS A 97 -3.38 42.11 -32.89
CA HIS A 97 -4.50 42.57 -32.05
C HIS A 97 -4.19 43.87 -31.30
N GLN A 98 -2.94 44.10 -30.91
CA GLN A 98 -2.50 45.36 -30.30
C GLN A 98 -2.60 46.51 -31.31
N SER A 99 -2.23 46.30 -32.57
CA SER A 99 -2.33 47.37 -33.59
C SER A 99 -3.77 47.78 -33.90
N LEU A 100 -4.74 46.87 -33.73
CA LEU A 100 -6.17 47.15 -33.86
C LEU A 100 -6.74 47.94 -32.65
N ASN A 101 -6.10 47.89 -31.49
CA ASN A 101 -6.53 48.56 -30.26
C ASN A 101 -5.42 49.47 -29.68
N PRO A 102 -5.24 50.69 -30.22
CA PRO A 102 -4.14 51.59 -29.87
C PRO A 102 -4.18 52.16 -28.43
N SER A 103 -5.22 51.85 -27.65
CA SER A 103 -5.29 52.19 -26.22
C SER A 103 -4.32 51.36 -25.36
N LEU A 104 -3.77 50.27 -25.91
CA LEU A 104 -2.76 49.41 -25.29
C LEU A 104 -1.39 49.73 -25.88
N ASN A 105 -0.79 50.87 -25.53
CA ASN A 105 0.60 51.20 -25.83
C ASN A 105 1.57 50.30 -25.04
N GLN A 106 1.65 49.03 -25.43
CA GLN A 106 2.58 48.07 -24.85
C GLN A 106 3.68 47.74 -25.88
N THR A 107 4.91 47.61 -25.39
CA THR A 107 6.08 47.23 -26.17
C THR A 107 5.86 45.91 -26.89
N PRO A 108 6.45 45.70 -28.09
CA PRO A 108 6.32 44.45 -28.82
C PRO A 108 6.79 43.28 -27.94
N ILE A 109 5.87 42.36 -27.65
CA ILE A 109 6.14 41.20 -26.80
C ILE A 109 6.73 40.11 -27.69
N THR A 110 8.00 39.78 -27.50
CA THR A 110 8.60 38.55 -28.05
C THR A 110 8.57 37.47 -26.98
N ILE A 111 7.81 36.41 -27.23
CA ILE A 111 7.70 35.26 -26.33
C ILE A 111 8.81 34.29 -26.69
N PHE A 112 9.72 34.01 -25.76
CA PHE A 112 10.69 32.93 -25.92
C PHE A 112 10.19 31.69 -25.15
N PRO A 113 10.02 30.54 -25.82
CA PRO A 113 9.56 29.33 -25.16
C PRO A 113 10.70 28.75 -24.32
N THR A 114 10.53 28.78 -23.00
CA THR A 114 11.36 28.02 -22.07
C THR A 114 10.55 26.85 -21.55
N ALA A 115 11.01 25.61 -21.75
CA ALA A 115 10.42 24.46 -21.08
C ALA A 115 11.29 24.06 -19.89
N GLN A 116 10.62 23.81 -18.78
CA GLN A 116 11.21 23.17 -17.61
C GLN A 116 10.37 21.96 -17.26
N GLN A 117 11.05 20.87 -16.92
CA GLN A 117 10.39 19.69 -16.41
C GLN A 117 10.00 19.94 -14.94
N ILE A 118 8.72 19.78 -14.61
CA ILE A 118 8.25 19.88 -13.23
C ILE A 118 8.86 18.74 -12.41
N PRO A 119 9.46 18.97 -11.23
CA PRO A 119 10.00 17.90 -10.40
C PRO A 119 8.91 16.86 -10.10
N LEU A 120 9.25 15.58 -10.29
CA LEU A 120 8.36 14.46 -9.97
C LEU A 120 8.50 14.12 -8.48
N GLU A 121 7.38 13.75 -7.85
CA GLU A 121 7.41 13.21 -6.49
C GLU A 121 8.16 11.88 -6.47
N GLN A 122 8.91 11.64 -5.39
CA GLN A 122 9.81 10.50 -5.24
C GLN A 122 9.11 9.13 -5.33
N GLU A 123 7.80 9.09 -5.05
CA GLU A 123 6.93 7.92 -5.17
C GLU A 123 6.72 7.47 -6.63
N GLU A 124 6.83 8.39 -7.61
CA GLU A 124 6.70 8.06 -9.03
C GLU A 124 8.04 7.63 -9.68
N ILE A 125 9.18 7.81 -9.00
CA ILE A 125 10.52 7.54 -9.57
C ILE A 125 10.92 6.06 -9.41
N THR A 126 10.37 5.36 -8.42
CA THR A 126 10.61 3.92 -8.22
C THR A 126 10.01 3.13 -9.37
N THR A 127 10.87 2.66 -10.28
CA THR A 127 10.50 1.82 -11.43
C THR A 127 9.62 0.63 -10.99
N GLY A 128 8.66 0.22 -11.82
CA GLY A 128 7.61 -0.74 -11.44
C GLY A 128 8.08 -2.08 -10.84
N ILE A 129 9.32 -2.50 -11.11
CA ILE A 129 9.92 -3.70 -10.49
C ILE A 129 10.44 -3.38 -9.06
N GLN A 130 11.10 -2.25 -8.85
CA GLN A 130 11.53 -1.79 -7.52
C GLN A 130 10.34 -1.42 -6.63
N ALA A 131 9.33 -0.73 -7.19
CA ALA A 131 8.09 -0.45 -6.48
C ALA A 131 7.39 -1.75 -6.03
N GLY A 132 7.34 -2.78 -6.89
CA GLY A 132 6.78 -4.08 -6.55
C GLY A 132 7.57 -4.85 -5.47
N LEU A 133 8.90 -4.76 -5.49
CA LEU A 133 9.76 -5.35 -4.46
C LEU A 133 9.62 -4.64 -3.11
N GLU A 134 9.46 -3.31 -3.12
CA GLU A 134 9.27 -2.50 -1.92
C GLU A 134 7.88 -2.71 -1.28
N GLU A 135 6.85 -2.99 -2.09
CA GLU A 135 5.53 -3.41 -1.58
C GLU A 135 5.56 -4.82 -0.94
N GLN A 136 6.43 -5.72 -1.40
CA GLN A 136 6.60 -7.05 -0.82
C GLN A 136 7.34 -7.05 0.52
N ASN A 137 8.17 -6.04 0.81
CA ASN A 137 8.90 -5.94 2.07
C ASN A 137 7.97 -5.98 3.30
N ALA A 138 6.77 -5.42 3.18
CA ALA A 138 5.77 -5.48 4.24
C ALA A 138 5.31 -6.92 4.54
N ILE A 139 5.14 -7.75 3.51
CA ILE A 139 4.70 -9.15 3.65
C ILE A 139 5.81 -10.00 4.27
N TRP A 140 7.05 -9.80 3.83
CA TRP A 140 8.20 -10.53 4.39
C TRP A 140 8.41 -10.24 5.87
N LEU A 141 8.22 -8.99 6.30
CA LEU A 141 8.27 -8.64 7.73
C LEU A 141 7.17 -9.36 8.53
N VAL A 142 5.95 -9.42 8.00
CA VAL A 142 4.80 -10.08 8.65
C VAL A 142 5.06 -11.58 8.83
N VAL A 143 5.65 -12.23 7.82
CA VAL A 143 6.05 -13.64 7.88
C VAL A 143 7.20 -13.84 8.85
N ALA A 144 8.21 -12.97 8.85
CA ALA A 144 9.32 -13.06 9.81
C ALA A 144 8.86 -12.87 11.26
N LEU A 145 7.83 -12.06 11.50
CA LEU A 145 7.26 -11.84 12.84
C LEU A 145 6.13 -12.84 13.19
N SER A 146 5.81 -13.80 12.31
CA SER A 146 4.74 -14.79 12.57
C SER A 146 5.19 -16.04 13.30
N PHE A 147 6.50 -16.25 13.50
CA PHE A 147 7.02 -17.40 14.25
C PHE A 147 6.38 -17.61 15.64
N PRO A 148 6.13 -16.56 16.47
CA PRO A 148 5.52 -16.75 17.79
C PRO A 148 4.17 -17.48 17.74
N LEU A 149 3.38 -17.27 16.67
CA LEU A 149 2.12 -17.99 16.47
C LEU A 149 2.37 -19.49 16.33
N THR A 150 3.21 -19.87 15.36
CA THR A 150 3.44 -21.28 15.03
C THR A 150 4.04 -22.01 16.20
N TYR A 151 5.00 -21.40 16.91
CA TYR A 151 5.62 -21.99 18.10
C TYR A 151 4.62 -22.19 19.24
N LEU A 152 3.81 -21.18 19.58
CA LEU A 152 2.84 -21.36 20.65
C LEU A 152 1.78 -22.42 20.27
N LEU A 153 1.31 -22.37 19.03
CA LEU A 153 0.32 -23.31 18.52
C LEU A 153 0.82 -24.77 18.59
N THR A 154 2.09 -25.02 18.24
CA THR A 154 2.70 -26.35 18.33
C THR A 154 2.90 -26.81 19.76
N HIS A 155 3.42 -25.96 20.65
CA HIS A 155 3.63 -26.33 22.05
C HIS A 155 2.30 -26.62 22.78
N VAL A 156 1.27 -25.80 22.55
CA VAL A 156 -0.06 -26.05 23.13
C VAL A 156 -0.67 -27.32 22.54
N ALA A 157 -0.49 -27.59 21.25
CA ALA A 157 -0.95 -28.83 20.63
C ALA A 157 -0.18 -30.06 21.15
N GLU A 158 1.11 -29.93 21.45
CA GLU A 158 1.92 -30.99 22.06
C GLU A 158 1.46 -31.30 23.50
N GLU A 159 1.17 -30.29 24.30
CA GLU A 159 0.62 -30.49 25.65
C GLU A 159 -0.76 -31.15 25.62
N LYS A 160 -1.59 -30.80 24.63
CA LYS A 160 -2.88 -31.48 24.39
C LYS A 160 -2.67 -32.93 23.98
N GLU A 161 -1.77 -33.19 23.05
CA GLU A 161 -1.46 -34.55 22.58
C GLU A 161 -0.93 -35.46 23.70
N ARG A 162 -0.12 -34.90 24.61
CA ARG A 162 0.41 -35.59 25.80
C ARG A 162 -0.54 -35.59 27.00
N LYS A 163 -1.73 -34.97 26.88
CA LYS A 163 -2.73 -34.83 27.95
C LYS A 163 -2.24 -34.11 29.22
N ILE A 164 -1.19 -33.30 29.09
CA ILE A 164 -0.60 -32.55 30.21
C ILE A 164 -1.60 -31.49 30.72
N LYS A 165 -2.31 -30.81 29.80
CA LYS A 165 -3.35 -29.81 30.13
C LYS A 165 -4.43 -30.40 31.04
N GLU A 166 -4.92 -31.60 30.73
CA GLU A 166 -5.96 -32.29 31.51
C GLU A 166 -5.43 -32.76 32.86
N GLY A 167 -4.19 -33.27 32.89
CA GLY A 167 -3.49 -33.61 34.13
C GLY A 167 -3.41 -32.42 35.10
N MET A 168 -3.03 -31.25 34.60
CA MET A 168 -2.96 -30.02 35.40
C MET A 168 -4.34 -29.56 35.88
N MET A 169 -5.38 -29.71 35.06
CA MET A 169 -6.76 -29.40 35.48
C MET A 169 -7.26 -30.34 36.58
N MET A 170 -6.91 -31.63 36.53
CA MET A 170 -7.23 -32.60 37.60
C MET A 170 -6.51 -32.27 38.91
N MET A 171 -5.31 -31.67 38.85
CA MET A 171 -4.59 -31.15 40.03
C MET A 171 -5.18 -29.84 40.58
N GLY A 172 -6.27 -29.32 40.00
CA GLY A 172 -6.97 -28.13 40.47
C GLY A 172 -6.55 -26.82 39.79
N LEU A 173 -5.75 -26.86 38.71
CA LEU A 173 -5.39 -25.65 37.97
C LEU A 173 -6.63 -25.06 37.27
N ARG A 174 -6.85 -23.76 37.48
CA ARG A 174 -7.92 -23.03 36.79
C ARG A 174 -7.57 -22.85 35.31
N PRO A 175 -8.49 -23.09 34.36
CA PRO A 175 -8.23 -22.91 32.92
C PRO A 175 -7.75 -21.50 32.55
N ALA A 176 -8.25 -20.47 33.25
CA ALA A 176 -7.80 -19.09 33.05
C ALA A 176 -6.31 -18.88 33.43
N ALA A 177 -5.82 -19.57 34.46
CA ALA A 177 -4.42 -19.47 34.87
C ALA A 177 -3.49 -20.15 33.86
N PHE A 178 -3.94 -21.25 33.25
CA PHE A 178 -3.21 -21.92 32.16
C PHE A 178 -2.99 -20.97 30.97
N TRP A 179 -4.06 -20.36 30.45
CA TRP A 179 -3.97 -19.43 29.32
C TRP A 179 -3.21 -18.13 29.66
N ALA A 180 -3.41 -17.60 30.87
CA ALA A 180 -2.67 -16.43 31.34
C ALA A 180 -1.15 -16.71 31.43
N GLY A 181 -0.76 -17.91 31.87
CA GLY A 181 0.63 -18.33 31.91
C GLY A 181 1.29 -18.27 30.53
N TRP A 182 0.65 -18.87 29.52
CA TRP A 182 1.11 -18.81 28.12
C TRP A 182 1.17 -17.39 27.56
N MET A 183 0.17 -16.56 27.89
CA MET A 183 0.14 -15.16 27.45
C MET A 183 1.32 -14.36 28.02
N VAL A 184 1.57 -14.47 29.34
CA VAL A 184 2.63 -13.71 30.02
C VAL A 184 4.03 -14.16 29.58
N THR A 185 4.27 -15.47 29.43
CA THR A 185 5.59 -15.98 29.00
C THR A 185 5.91 -15.50 27.59
N TYR A 186 4.96 -15.61 26.65
CA TYR A 186 5.18 -15.20 25.27
C TYR A 186 5.18 -13.68 25.11
N MET A 187 4.46 -12.93 25.94
CA MET A 187 4.53 -11.46 25.98
C MET A 187 5.96 -10.97 26.27
N GLY A 188 6.67 -11.63 27.20
CA GLY A 188 8.07 -11.33 27.51
C GLY A 188 9.03 -11.75 26.39
N ILE A 189 8.90 -12.97 25.88
CA ILE A 189 9.76 -13.49 24.80
C ILE A 189 9.62 -12.63 23.54
N THR A 190 8.39 -12.30 23.13
CA THR A 190 8.14 -11.48 21.94
C THR A 190 8.58 -10.03 22.09
N LEU A 191 8.51 -9.47 23.30
CA LEU A 191 9.09 -8.15 23.59
C LEU A 191 10.60 -8.17 23.34
N PHE A 192 11.30 -9.19 23.85
CA PHE A 192 12.74 -9.31 23.63
C PHE A 192 13.10 -9.45 22.14
N VAL A 193 12.38 -10.31 21.41
CA VAL A 193 12.60 -10.51 19.96
C VAL A 193 12.33 -9.23 19.16
N THR A 194 11.23 -8.53 19.43
CA THR A 194 10.87 -7.30 18.70
C THR A 194 11.84 -6.15 18.97
N VAL A 195 12.38 -6.05 20.18
CA VAL A 195 13.46 -5.08 20.50
C VAL A 195 14.74 -5.40 19.70
N ILE A 196 15.13 -6.67 19.59
CA ILE A 196 16.28 -7.08 18.77
C ILE A 196 16.05 -6.72 17.29
N VAL A 197 14.87 -7.05 16.76
CA VAL A 197 14.51 -6.73 15.37
C VAL A 197 14.57 -5.22 15.13
N LEU A 198 14.10 -4.40 16.09
CA LEU A 198 14.21 -2.94 15.99
C LEU A 198 15.68 -2.49 15.89
N ILE A 199 16.56 -2.99 16.77
CA ILE A 199 17.99 -2.62 16.78
C ILE A 199 18.63 -2.94 15.42
N VAL A 200 18.36 -4.13 14.88
CA VAL A 200 18.85 -4.55 13.55
C VAL A 200 18.31 -3.64 12.45
N THR A 201 17.03 -3.28 12.51
CA THR A 201 16.37 -2.41 11.52
C THR A 201 16.96 -1.00 11.51
N ILE A 202 17.31 -0.47 12.69
CA ILE A 202 18.02 0.81 12.85
C ILE A 202 19.46 0.71 12.31
N ALA A 203 20.17 -0.38 12.60
CA ALA A 203 21.54 -0.60 12.14
C ALA A 203 21.64 -0.66 10.61
N ILE A 204 20.67 -1.31 9.95
CA ILE A 204 20.57 -1.43 8.48
C ILE A 204 20.02 -0.13 7.86
N LYS A 205 19.55 0.83 8.68
CA LYS A 205 18.96 2.10 8.24
C LYS A 205 17.77 1.92 7.30
N VAL A 206 16.90 0.94 7.61
CA VAL A 206 15.65 0.69 6.87
C VAL A 206 14.64 1.82 7.12
N PHE A 207 14.59 2.32 8.36
CA PHE A 207 13.74 3.43 8.78
C PHE A 207 14.61 4.54 9.37
N GLN A 208 15.01 5.50 8.53
CA GLN A 208 15.89 6.62 8.88
C GLN A 208 15.09 7.83 9.37
N TYR A 209 13.95 8.10 8.74
CA TYR A 209 13.11 9.27 9.02
C TYR A 209 12.00 8.99 10.02
N SER A 210 11.59 7.73 10.14
CA SER A 210 10.53 7.30 11.05
C SER A 210 10.99 7.21 12.51
N ASN A 211 10.07 7.50 13.44
CA ASN A 211 10.34 7.36 14.87
C ASN A 211 10.41 5.87 15.27
N ALA A 212 11.58 5.45 15.78
CA ALA A 212 11.84 4.07 16.17
C ALA A 212 10.84 3.51 17.21
N PHE A 213 10.36 4.34 18.13
CA PHE A 213 9.40 3.91 19.15
C PHE A 213 8.03 3.57 18.55
N LEU A 214 7.57 4.34 17.55
CA LEU A 214 6.32 4.03 16.85
C LEU A 214 6.40 2.71 16.08
N ILE A 215 7.53 2.47 15.40
CA ILE A 215 7.77 1.22 14.68
C ILE A 215 7.78 0.03 15.65
N LEU A 216 8.48 0.17 16.78
CA LEU A 216 8.47 -0.85 17.84
C LEU A 216 7.06 -1.13 18.34
N LEU A 217 6.26 -0.09 18.60
CA LEU A 217 4.91 -0.23 19.11
C LEU A 217 4.02 -1.00 18.12
N ILE A 218 4.11 -0.70 16.82
CA ILE A 218 3.38 -1.42 15.77
C ILE A 218 3.84 -2.88 15.71
N MET A 219 5.14 -3.14 15.61
CA MET A 219 5.69 -4.50 15.55
C MET A 219 5.33 -5.33 16.79
N TYR A 220 5.44 -4.74 17.98
CA TYR A 220 5.13 -5.40 19.24
C TYR A 220 3.63 -5.71 19.36
N SER A 221 2.76 -4.75 19.04
CA SER A 221 1.31 -4.97 19.04
C SER A 221 0.89 -6.11 18.10
N TYR A 222 1.54 -6.23 16.94
CA TYR A 222 1.32 -7.34 16.02
C TYR A 222 1.71 -8.68 16.65
N THR A 223 2.90 -8.79 17.26
CA THR A 223 3.31 -10.05 17.92
C THR A 223 2.39 -10.44 19.08
N LEU A 224 1.86 -9.48 19.83
CA LEU A 224 0.83 -9.76 20.84
C LEU A 224 -0.47 -10.24 20.22
N SER A 225 -0.87 -9.65 19.10
CA SER A 225 -2.07 -10.08 18.39
C SER A 225 -1.92 -11.47 17.77
N THR A 226 -0.73 -11.87 17.29
CA THR A 226 -0.52 -13.23 16.79
C THR A 226 -0.55 -14.26 17.92
N ILE A 227 -0.02 -13.92 19.11
CA ILE A 227 -0.20 -14.75 20.31
C ILE A 227 -1.69 -14.87 20.64
N ALA A 228 -2.46 -13.78 20.65
CA ALA A 228 -3.90 -13.85 20.94
C ALA A 228 -4.67 -14.67 19.88
N LEU A 229 -4.29 -14.56 18.60
CA LEU A 229 -4.86 -15.31 17.48
C LEU A 229 -4.62 -16.82 17.61
N SER A 230 -3.53 -17.24 18.25
CA SER A 230 -3.23 -18.65 18.49
C SER A 230 -4.29 -19.35 19.36
N PHE A 231 -4.83 -18.68 20.38
CA PHE A 231 -5.71 -19.27 21.38
C PHE A 231 -6.98 -19.88 20.78
N PRO A 232 -7.79 -19.15 19.99
CA PRO A 232 -8.96 -19.73 19.34
C PRO A 232 -8.59 -20.85 18.36
N ILE A 233 -7.44 -20.75 17.70
CA ILE A 233 -7.02 -21.71 16.68
C ILE A 233 -6.59 -23.04 17.33
N THR A 234 -5.92 -23.01 18.48
CA THR A 234 -5.51 -24.23 19.18
C THR A 234 -6.70 -25.14 19.51
N ALA A 235 -7.93 -24.62 19.64
CA ALA A 235 -9.13 -25.42 19.88
C ALA A 235 -9.42 -26.43 18.75
N PHE A 236 -8.96 -26.17 17.53
CA PHE A 236 -9.18 -27.02 16.37
C PHE A 236 -8.06 -28.04 16.13
N PHE A 237 -6.93 -27.93 16.83
CA PHE A 237 -5.77 -28.79 16.64
C PHE A 237 -5.55 -29.75 17.81
N ASN A 238 -5.57 -31.05 17.51
CA ASN A 238 -5.26 -32.13 18.46
C ASN A 238 -3.87 -32.74 18.26
N LYS A 239 -3.20 -32.46 17.14
CA LYS A 239 -1.90 -33.05 16.77
C LYS A 239 -0.87 -31.95 16.52
N ALA A 240 0.28 -32.03 17.20
CA ALA A 240 1.33 -31.01 17.11
C ALA A 240 1.91 -30.87 15.71
N LYS A 241 2.08 -32.00 14.98
CA LYS A 241 2.62 -32.01 13.62
C LYS A 241 1.75 -31.23 12.62
N MET A 242 0.42 -31.35 12.72
CA MET A 242 -0.51 -30.62 11.85
C MET A 242 -0.54 -29.13 12.20
N ALA A 243 -0.50 -28.81 13.49
CA ALA A 243 -0.40 -27.45 13.97
C ALA A 243 0.86 -26.75 13.41
N ASN A 244 2.02 -27.42 13.43
CA ASN A 244 3.26 -26.86 12.88
C ASN A 244 3.18 -26.59 11.38
N LEU A 245 2.57 -27.51 10.63
CA LEU A 245 2.44 -27.39 9.17
C LEU A 245 1.50 -26.25 8.78
N ILE A 246 0.36 -26.12 9.48
CA ILE A 246 -0.72 -25.19 9.13
C ILE A 246 -0.53 -23.79 9.74
N GLY A 247 0.16 -23.70 10.89
CA GLY A 247 0.43 -22.46 11.62
C GLY A 247 0.90 -21.30 10.73
N PRO A 248 1.97 -21.47 9.92
CA PRO A 248 2.46 -20.41 9.05
C PRO A 248 1.44 -19.94 8.01
N PHE A 249 0.66 -20.88 7.44
CA PHE A 249 -0.36 -20.55 6.43
C PHE A 249 -1.48 -19.67 6.98
N LEU A 250 -1.80 -19.82 8.27
CA LEU A 250 -2.81 -18.99 8.96
C LEU A 250 -2.39 -17.51 9.04
N THR A 251 -1.10 -17.20 8.92
CA THR A 251 -0.60 -15.82 8.83
C THR A 251 -0.28 -15.37 7.41
N LEU A 252 0.23 -16.29 6.58
CA LEU A 252 0.62 -16.00 5.20
C LEU A 252 -0.60 -15.66 4.33
N VAL A 253 -1.67 -16.45 4.40
CA VAL A 253 -2.84 -16.23 3.54
C VAL A 253 -3.49 -14.87 3.83
N PRO A 254 -3.76 -14.49 5.10
CA PRO A 254 -4.25 -13.14 5.41
C PRO A 254 -3.28 -12.03 5.01
N SER A 255 -1.97 -12.23 5.14
CA SER A 255 -1.00 -11.18 4.78
C SER A 255 -0.97 -10.90 3.28
N LEU A 256 -1.24 -11.90 2.43
CA LEU A 256 -1.35 -11.75 0.97
C LEU A 256 -2.61 -10.98 0.54
N LEU A 257 -3.72 -11.08 1.31
CA LEU A 257 -4.95 -10.34 1.03
C LEU A 257 -4.78 -8.82 1.09
N TYR A 258 -3.67 -8.34 1.65
CA TYR A 258 -3.29 -6.93 1.63
C TYR A 258 -3.22 -6.34 0.19
N LEU A 259 -2.67 -7.08 -0.77
CA LEU A 259 -2.42 -6.58 -2.14
C LEU A 259 -3.70 -6.10 -2.86
N PRO A 260 -4.75 -6.93 -3.01
CA PRO A 260 -5.98 -6.48 -3.67
C PRO A 260 -6.70 -5.39 -2.88
N ILE A 261 -6.57 -5.37 -1.55
CA ILE A 261 -7.24 -4.39 -0.69
C ILE A 261 -6.61 -3.01 -0.83
N LYS A 262 -5.27 -2.94 -0.96
CA LYS A 262 -4.56 -1.70 -1.27
C LYS A 262 -5.04 -1.12 -2.61
N GLN A 263 -5.21 -1.97 -3.63
CA GLN A 263 -5.66 -1.56 -4.97
C GLN A 263 -7.13 -1.12 -5.02
N ALA A 264 -7.97 -1.69 -4.15
CA ALA A 264 -9.40 -1.39 -4.11
C ALA A 264 -9.75 0.01 -3.57
N ASN A 265 -8.76 0.80 -3.11
CA ASN A 265 -8.94 2.18 -2.59
C ASN A 265 -10.12 2.33 -1.62
N LEU A 266 -10.26 1.37 -0.70
CA LEU A 266 -11.32 1.34 0.30
C LEU A 266 -11.14 2.46 1.35
N SER A 267 -12.24 2.80 2.04
CA SER A 267 -12.21 3.78 3.13
C SER A 267 -11.22 3.35 4.23
N PRO A 268 -10.45 4.29 4.84
CA PRO A 268 -9.53 4.00 5.95
C PRO A 268 -10.18 3.25 7.12
N LEU A 269 -11.47 3.49 7.39
CA LEU A 269 -12.22 2.79 8.44
C LEU A 269 -12.39 1.29 8.14
N ILE A 270 -12.61 0.94 6.88
CA ILE A 270 -12.77 -0.46 6.45
C ILE A 270 -11.44 -1.21 6.63
N HIS A 271 -10.31 -0.56 6.37
CA HIS A 271 -9.00 -1.13 6.65
C HIS A 271 -8.81 -1.45 8.14
N GLY A 272 -9.25 -0.55 9.04
CA GLY A 272 -9.24 -0.80 10.48
C GLY A 272 -10.13 -1.99 10.88
N LEU A 273 -11.35 -2.07 10.33
CA LEU A 273 -12.27 -3.18 10.60
C LEU A 273 -11.72 -4.53 10.12
N LEU A 274 -11.17 -4.58 8.91
CA LEU A 274 -10.55 -5.80 8.37
C LEU A 274 -9.33 -6.22 9.18
N ALA A 275 -8.54 -5.27 9.69
CA ALA A 275 -7.42 -5.54 10.57
C ALA A 275 -7.84 -6.17 11.91
N ILE A 276 -9.05 -5.89 12.41
CA ILE A 276 -9.57 -6.53 13.64
C ILE A 276 -9.78 -8.04 13.40
N PHE A 277 -10.39 -8.40 12.26
CA PHE A 277 -10.69 -9.79 11.95
C PHE A 277 -9.47 -10.57 11.45
N LEU A 278 -8.61 -9.93 10.65
CA LEU A 278 -7.41 -10.49 10.04
C LEU A 278 -6.19 -9.65 10.42
N SER A 279 -5.69 -9.82 11.65
CA SER A 279 -4.54 -9.06 12.17
C SER A 279 -3.27 -9.09 11.27
N PRO A 280 -2.86 -10.22 10.66
CA PRO A 280 -1.68 -10.23 9.76
C PRO A 280 -1.84 -9.32 8.54
N MET A 281 -3.05 -9.17 8.02
CA MET A 281 -3.37 -8.22 6.96
C MET A 281 -3.23 -6.77 7.45
N GLY A 282 -3.71 -6.50 8.66
CA GLY A 282 -3.57 -5.19 9.31
C GLY A 282 -2.11 -4.76 9.46
N MET A 283 -1.23 -5.68 9.83
CA MET A 283 0.21 -5.42 9.93
C MET A 283 0.83 -5.14 8.56
N SER A 284 0.52 -5.93 7.52
CA SER A 284 0.97 -5.64 6.15
C SER A 284 0.57 -4.23 5.72
N LEU A 285 -0.66 -3.80 6.03
CA LEU A 285 -1.18 -2.49 5.65
C LEU A 285 -0.51 -1.36 6.45
N ALA A 286 -0.35 -1.51 7.76
CA ALA A 286 0.36 -0.55 8.60
C ALA A 286 1.81 -0.37 8.14
N MET A 287 2.50 -1.48 7.86
CA MET A 287 3.89 -1.48 7.41
C MET A 287 4.05 -0.86 6.03
N SER A 288 3.19 -1.18 5.07
CA SER A 288 3.28 -0.58 3.73
C SER A 288 2.96 0.92 3.74
N ARG A 289 2.11 1.38 4.66
CA ARG A 289 1.89 2.83 4.88
C ARG A 289 3.10 3.48 5.55
N ALA A 290 3.78 2.79 6.47
CA ALA A 290 5.02 3.29 7.05
C ALA A 290 6.16 3.38 6.00
N THR A 291 6.33 2.37 5.14
CA THR A 291 7.37 2.38 4.10
C THR A 291 7.11 3.45 3.04
N THR A 292 5.86 3.68 2.64
CA THR A 292 5.53 4.78 1.71
C THR A 292 5.85 6.16 2.27
N LEU A 293 5.66 6.40 3.57
CA LEU A 293 6.09 7.66 4.21
C LEU A 293 7.62 7.79 4.30
N GLU A 294 8.31 6.68 4.47
CA GLU A 294 9.76 6.61 4.49
C GLU A 294 10.35 6.94 3.11
N ILE A 295 9.76 6.41 2.03
CA ILE A 295 10.12 6.74 0.64
C ILE A 295 9.91 8.23 0.37
N LYS A 296 8.84 8.83 0.93
CA LYS A 296 8.58 10.28 0.85
C LYS A 296 9.51 11.12 1.73
N SER A 297 10.48 10.52 2.41
CA SER A 297 11.40 11.18 3.35
C SER A 297 10.73 11.96 4.49
N THR A 298 9.43 11.74 4.72
CA THR A 298 8.68 12.35 5.83
C THR A 298 8.75 11.48 7.08
N GLY A 299 8.82 10.15 6.89
CA GLY A 299 8.82 9.16 7.94
C GLY A 299 7.52 9.11 8.75
N LEU A 300 7.38 8.06 9.56
CA LEU A 300 6.30 7.91 10.51
C LEU A 300 6.60 8.71 11.79
N GLN A 301 5.88 9.81 11.98
CA GLN A 301 5.96 10.66 13.18
C GLN A 301 4.60 10.76 13.87
N PHE A 302 4.60 11.12 15.17
CA PHE A 302 3.37 11.30 15.95
C PHE A 302 2.43 12.36 15.34
N SER A 303 2.98 13.41 14.74
CA SER A 303 2.24 14.47 14.05
C SER A 303 1.50 13.96 12.81
N ASN A 304 2.06 12.98 12.10
CA ASN A 304 1.53 12.47 10.84
C ASN A 304 0.75 11.15 11.00
N LEU A 305 0.54 10.67 12.23
CA LEU A 305 -0.06 9.35 12.46
C LEU A 305 -1.52 9.24 11.96
N VAL A 306 -2.28 10.32 12.10
CA VAL A 306 -3.67 10.41 11.65
C VAL A 306 -3.74 10.70 10.15
N SER A 307 -2.95 11.66 9.67
CA SER A 307 -2.93 12.09 8.27
C SER A 307 -2.45 10.99 7.32
N SER A 308 -1.48 10.18 7.76
CA SER A 308 -1.00 9.01 6.99
C SER A 308 -1.99 7.84 6.91
N GLY A 309 -3.02 7.83 7.76
CA GLY A 309 -3.96 6.71 7.86
C GLY A 309 -3.39 5.43 8.47
N VAL A 310 -2.15 5.45 9.00
CA VAL A 310 -1.55 4.31 9.71
C VAL A 310 -2.28 4.00 11.02
N ILE A 311 -2.94 5.00 11.61
CA ILE A 311 -3.66 4.85 12.87
C ILE A 311 -4.82 3.83 12.80
N TYR A 312 -5.49 3.71 11.66
CA TYR A 312 -6.63 2.81 11.49
C TYR A 312 -6.24 1.32 11.61
N PRO A 313 -5.28 0.78 10.83
CA PRO A 313 -4.83 -0.60 11.01
C PRO A 313 -4.15 -0.80 12.37
N PHE A 314 -3.44 0.21 12.89
CA PHE A 314 -2.81 0.12 14.21
C PHE A 314 -3.83 -0.09 15.34
N ILE A 315 -4.89 0.73 15.38
CA ILE A 315 -6.01 0.53 16.32
C ILE A 315 -6.69 -0.81 16.09
N GLY A 316 -6.86 -1.23 14.83
CA GLY A 316 -7.42 -2.53 14.48
C GLY A 316 -6.64 -3.70 15.09
N ILE A 317 -5.30 -3.67 15.04
CA ILE A 317 -4.42 -4.68 15.64
C ILE A 317 -4.53 -4.67 17.18
N LEU A 318 -4.64 -3.50 17.81
CA LEU A 318 -4.83 -3.43 19.26
C LEU A 318 -6.18 -4.04 19.68
N LEU A 319 -7.24 -3.76 18.93
CA LEU A 319 -8.56 -4.33 19.18
C LEU A 319 -8.62 -5.83 18.89
N SER A 320 -7.85 -6.32 17.92
CA SER A 320 -7.79 -7.75 17.62
C SER A 320 -7.24 -8.59 18.78
N ILE A 321 -6.33 -8.04 19.62
CA ILE A 321 -5.84 -8.72 20.81
C ILE A 321 -6.99 -9.07 21.76
N VAL A 322 -7.85 -8.10 22.05
CA VAL A 322 -9.00 -8.29 22.95
C VAL A 322 -10.02 -9.23 22.30
N PHE A 323 -10.29 -9.04 21.01
CA PHE A 323 -11.22 -9.87 20.24
C PHE A 323 -10.80 -11.34 20.20
N TYR A 324 -9.56 -11.64 19.84
CA TYR A 324 -9.07 -13.02 19.76
C TYR A 324 -8.93 -13.67 21.13
N SER A 325 -8.57 -12.90 22.17
CA SER A 325 -8.53 -13.42 23.55
C SER A 325 -9.91 -13.83 24.03
N PHE A 326 -10.93 -13.01 23.76
CA PHE A 326 -12.32 -13.35 24.06
C PHE A 326 -12.81 -14.56 23.25
N LEU A 327 -12.50 -14.58 21.95
CA LEU A 327 -12.85 -15.69 21.06
C LEU A 327 -12.18 -17.00 21.50
N GLY A 328 -10.93 -16.95 21.94
CA GLY A 328 -10.19 -18.10 22.48
C GLY A 328 -10.85 -18.64 23.75
N TRP A 329 -11.21 -17.77 24.69
CA TRP A 329 -11.93 -18.15 25.90
C TRP A 329 -13.31 -18.77 25.57
N TYR A 330 -14.03 -18.20 24.60
CA TYR A 330 -15.33 -18.72 24.16
C TYR A 330 -15.20 -20.10 23.51
N LEU A 331 -14.28 -20.27 22.55
CA LEU A 331 -14.10 -21.53 21.83
C LEU A 331 -13.58 -22.65 22.74
N ASP A 332 -12.73 -22.37 23.73
CA ASP A 332 -12.27 -23.38 24.70
C ASP A 332 -13.43 -23.93 25.57
N GLN A 333 -14.55 -23.22 25.69
CA GLN A 333 -15.75 -23.67 26.42
C GLN A 333 -16.78 -24.41 25.55
N VAL A 334 -16.81 -24.10 24.25
CA VAL A 334 -17.85 -24.56 23.31
C VAL A 334 -17.36 -25.69 22.41
N VAL A 335 -16.10 -25.63 21.96
CA VAL A 335 -15.56 -26.63 21.02
C VAL A 335 -15.34 -27.95 21.75
N PRO A 336 -15.81 -29.07 21.18
CA PRO A 336 -15.65 -30.37 21.80
C PRO A 336 -14.18 -30.80 21.79
N SER A 337 -13.49 -30.68 22.92
CA SER A 337 -12.28 -31.48 23.18
C SER A 337 -12.68 -32.94 23.42
N GLU A 338 -11.75 -33.86 23.15
CA GLU A 338 -11.93 -35.30 23.40
C GLU A 338 -12.27 -35.60 24.87
N TYR A 339 -11.90 -34.70 25.80
CA TYR A 339 -12.13 -34.85 27.23
C TYR A 339 -12.56 -33.50 27.87
N GLY A 340 -13.55 -33.53 28.77
CA GLY A 340 -14.11 -32.37 29.48
C GLY A 340 -15.63 -32.19 29.37
N VAL A 341 -16.25 -31.55 30.37
CA VAL A 341 -17.70 -31.27 30.39
C VAL A 341 -18.01 -29.99 29.60
N LYS A 342 -18.84 -30.12 28.55
CA LYS A 342 -19.09 -29.08 27.55
C LYS A 342 -20.23 -28.14 27.95
N LYS A 343 -20.14 -26.87 27.57
CA LYS A 343 -21.25 -25.91 27.66
C LYS A 343 -21.88 -25.71 26.28
N PRO A 344 -23.22 -25.58 26.18
CA PRO A 344 -23.87 -25.31 24.90
C PRO A 344 -23.49 -23.92 24.36
N TRP A 345 -23.53 -23.73 23.04
CA TRP A 345 -23.11 -22.48 22.37
C TRP A 345 -23.88 -21.23 22.84
N TRP A 346 -25.13 -21.38 23.29
CA TRP A 346 -25.94 -20.29 23.87
C TRP A 346 -25.64 -19.99 25.34
N PHE A 347 -24.59 -20.53 25.96
CA PHE A 347 -24.26 -20.31 27.38
C PHE A 347 -24.07 -18.82 27.77
N ILE A 348 -23.75 -17.95 26.81
CA ILE A 348 -23.65 -16.50 27.05
C ILE A 348 -25.04 -15.84 27.21
N PHE A 349 -26.08 -16.36 26.53
CA PHE A 349 -27.45 -15.82 26.58
C PHE A 349 -28.36 -16.60 27.54
N GLY A 350 -27.98 -17.83 27.90
CA GLY A 350 -28.65 -18.64 28.91
C GLY A 350 -28.16 -18.26 30.31
N GLY A 351 -28.90 -17.37 30.99
CA GLY A 351 -28.64 -17.03 32.38
C GLY A 351 -28.42 -18.26 33.26
N ARG A 352 -27.48 -18.14 34.21
CA ARG A 352 -27.12 -19.18 35.20
C ARG A 352 -28.36 -19.93 35.71
N LYS A 353 -28.60 -21.14 35.20
CA LYS A 353 -29.26 -22.18 36.00
C LYS A 353 -28.18 -23.05 36.63
N ALA A 354 -27.54 -22.49 37.65
CA ALA A 354 -26.86 -23.28 38.65
C ALA A 354 -27.92 -23.77 39.64
N GLY A 355 -28.17 -25.08 39.70
CA GLY A 355 -29.08 -25.64 40.70
C GLY A 355 -29.48 -27.10 40.47
N ARG A 356 -28.71 -28.01 41.08
CA ARG A 356 -29.09 -29.37 41.54
C ARG A 356 -29.74 -30.34 40.53
N ARG A 357 -28.96 -31.34 40.07
CA ARG A 357 -29.35 -32.74 39.79
C ARG A 357 -28.07 -33.51 39.39
N GLY A 358 -27.65 -34.61 40.00
CA GLY A 358 -28.15 -35.36 41.15
C GLY A 358 -27.01 -36.18 41.75
N ARG A 359 -26.96 -36.23 43.08
CA ARG A 359 -26.36 -37.31 43.87
C ARG A 359 -27.53 -38.23 44.25
N VAL A 360 -27.78 -39.25 43.44
CA VAL A 360 -28.58 -40.47 43.73
C VAL A 360 -28.10 -41.48 42.67
N GLY A 361 -27.53 -42.63 42.93
CA GLY A 361 -27.29 -43.31 44.20
C GLY A 361 -26.08 -44.23 44.11
N GLU A 362 -25.50 -44.46 45.27
CA GLU A 362 -24.61 -45.55 45.61
C GLU A 362 -25.29 -46.16 46.84
N GLU A 363 -25.95 -47.30 46.62
CA GLU A 363 -26.45 -48.28 47.62
C GLU A 363 -27.17 -49.38 46.81
N ASP A 364 -26.41 -50.39 46.42
CA ASP A 364 -26.65 -51.83 46.66
C ASP A 364 -25.60 -52.69 45.94
#